data_AF-A0A925S8P9-F1
#
_entry.id   AF-A0A925S8P9-F1
#
_cell.length_a   1.000
_cell.length_b   1.000
_cell.length_c   1.000
_cell.angle_alpha   90.00
_cell.angle_beta   90.00
_cell.angle_gamma   90.00
#
_symmetry.space_group_name_H-M   'P 1'
#
loop_
_entity.id
_entity.type
_entity.pdbx_description
1 polymer ?
#
loop_
_entity_poly.entity_id
_entity_poly.type
_entity_poly.pdbx_seq_one_letter_code
_entity_poly.pdbx_strand_id
1 'polypeptide(L)'
;MTETTESDAAEQVRLAELLTEAGYISHKDIEEAMQIGKETGMRIGRVLIVSGWLSEGQLVAAVKAQSLVNSGKITRVNAIRALKIADEKELSLDTALQRMTATRLQALVKVETRS
;
A
#
# COMPACT_ATOMS: atom_id res chain seq x y z
N MET A 1 4.41 34.73 -17.93
CA MET A 1 4.61 34.29 -16.53
C MET A 1 5.35 32.98 -16.60
N THR A 2 6.55 32.97 -16.03
CA THR A 2 7.55 31.91 -16.09
C THR A 2 7.16 30.72 -15.23
N GLU A 3 7.72 29.55 -15.61
CA GLU A 3 8.08 28.42 -14.74
C GLU A 3 6.89 27.61 -14.14
N THR A 4 6.83 26.28 -14.15
CA THR A 4 7.91 25.28 -14.19
C THR A 4 7.34 24.00 -14.82
N THR A 5 8.22 23.29 -15.51
CA THR A 5 8.19 21.84 -15.77
C THR A 5 8.02 21.02 -14.48
N GLU A 6 7.91 19.69 -14.61
CA GLU A 6 8.07 18.63 -13.57
C GLU A 6 6.74 18.09 -13.02
N SER A 7 6.39 16.80 -13.11
CA SER A 7 7.22 15.60 -13.11
C SER A 7 6.46 14.43 -13.74
N ASP A 8 6.86 14.05 -14.96
CA ASP A 8 6.60 12.72 -15.53
C ASP A 8 7.77 11.76 -15.16
N ALA A 9 8.41 11.99 -14.00
CA ALA A 9 9.27 11.01 -13.37
C ALA A 9 8.36 10.06 -12.59
N ALA A 10 8.51 8.75 -12.80
CA ALA A 10 7.78 7.70 -12.09
C ALA A 10 7.62 8.07 -10.61
N GLU A 11 6.41 8.51 -10.25
CA GLU A 11 6.12 9.13 -8.97
C GLU A 11 6.37 8.10 -7.87
N GLN A 12 7.54 8.18 -7.22
CA GLN A 12 7.90 7.23 -6.17
C GLN A 12 6.93 7.43 -5.01
N VAL A 13 6.06 6.45 -4.80
CA VAL A 13 5.09 6.49 -3.71
C VAL A 13 5.83 6.32 -2.40
N ARG A 14 5.52 7.21 -1.45
CA ARG A 14 6.05 7.14 -0.09
C ARG A 14 5.25 6.12 0.72
N LEU A 15 5.95 5.34 1.55
CA LEU A 15 5.33 4.31 2.38
C LEU A 15 4.25 4.90 3.30
N ALA A 16 4.54 6.05 3.90
CA ALA A 16 3.63 6.78 4.78
C ALA A 16 2.29 7.10 4.09
N GLU A 17 2.33 7.63 2.86
CA GLU A 17 1.11 7.92 2.07
C GLU A 17 0.35 6.64 1.72
N LEU A 18 1.06 5.57 1.38
CA LEU A 18 0.41 4.30 1.06
C LEU A 18 -0.30 3.71 2.27
N LEU A 19 0.30 3.82 3.45
CA LEU A 19 -0.28 3.36 4.71
C LEU A 19 -1.51 4.19 5.11
N THR A 20 -1.46 5.52 4.95
CA THR A 20 -2.62 6.39 5.25
C THR A 20 -3.76 6.19 4.29
N GLU A 21 -3.49 6.06 2.99
CA GLU A 21 -4.53 5.85 1.98
C GLU A 21 -5.13 4.43 2.01
N ALA A 22 -4.34 3.44 2.43
CA ALA A 22 -4.85 2.12 2.77
C ALA A 22 -5.75 2.13 4.01
N GLY A 23 -5.64 3.16 4.86
CA GLY A 23 -6.41 3.31 6.09
C GLY A 23 -5.83 2.57 7.29
N TYR A 24 -4.56 2.13 7.22
CA TYR A 24 -3.93 1.41 8.33
C TYR A 24 -3.56 2.33 9.49
N ILE A 25 -3.13 3.55 9.19
CA ILE A 25 -2.74 4.57 10.17
C ILE A 25 -3.17 5.95 9.70
N SER A 26 -3.24 6.91 10.62
CA SER A 26 -3.47 8.32 10.31
C SER A 26 -2.16 9.10 10.15
N HIS A 27 -2.24 10.31 9.60
CA HIS A 27 -1.10 11.23 9.57
C HIS A 27 -0.57 11.56 10.97
N LYS A 28 -1.48 11.67 11.96
CA LYS A 28 -1.12 11.92 13.35
C LYS A 28 -0.26 10.79 13.93
N ASP A 29 -0.62 9.54 13.64
CA ASP A 29 0.13 8.37 14.14
C ASP A 29 1.55 8.34 13.54
N ILE A 30 1.71 8.80 12.29
CA ILE A 30 3.03 8.94 11.65
C ILE A 30 3.86 10.01 12.35
N GLU A 31 3.28 11.19 12.60
CA GLU A 31 3.96 12.27 13.30
C GLU A 31 4.41 11.85 14.71
N GLU A 32 3.54 11.17 15.44
CA GLU A 32 3.85 10.63 16.77
C GLU A 32 4.95 9.56 16.69
N ALA A 33 4.87 8.66 15.72
CA ALA A 33 5.92 7.66 15.49
C ALA A 33 7.27 8.28 15.13
N MET A 34 7.27 9.39 14.38
CA MET A 34 8.49 10.13 14.05
C MET A 34 9.10 10.77 15.29
N GLN A 35 8.29 11.34 16.18
CA GLN A 35 8.76 11.94 17.42
C GLN A 35 9.37 10.89 18.36
N ILE A 36 8.65 9.78 18.59
CA ILE A 36 9.15 8.65 19.39
C ILE A 36 10.43 8.08 18.77
N GLY A 37 10.48 7.90 17.45
CA GLY A 37 11.66 7.40 16.76
C GLY A 37 12.87 8.33 16.91
N LYS A 38 12.65 9.64 16.92
CA LYS A 38 13.71 10.64 17.15
C LYS A 38 14.24 10.60 18.59
N GLU A 39 13.37 10.40 19.58
CA GLU A 39 13.74 10.33 21.00
C GLU A 39 14.44 9.02 21.37
N THR A 40 14.00 7.91 20.77
CA THR A 40 14.49 6.56 21.10
C THR A 40 15.58 6.04 20.16
N GLY A 41 15.79 6.68 19.01
CA GLY A 41 16.65 6.19 17.93
C GLY A 41 16.04 5.01 17.15
N MET A 42 14.79 4.64 17.40
CA MET A 42 14.12 3.54 16.70
C MET A 42 13.65 3.95 15.31
N ARG A 43 13.65 3.00 14.36
CA ARG A 43 13.05 3.23 13.04
C ARG A 43 11.55 3.43 13.16
N ILE A 44 10.99 4.40 12.44
CA ILE A 44 9.55 4.72 12.43
C ILE A 44 8.69 3.47 12.24
N GLY A 45 9.01 2.60 11.27
CA GLY A 45 8.28 1.35 11.05
C GLY A 45 8.26 0.41 12.27
N ARG A 46 9.35 0.39 13.06
CA ARG A 46 9.39 -0.39 14.30
C ARG A 46 8.57 0.27 15.40
N VAL A 47 8.60 1.60 15.48
CA VAL A 47 7.75 2.35 16.42
C VAL A 47 6.28 2.10 16.12
N LEU A 48 5.85 2.18 14.86
CA LEU A 48 4.47 1.90 14.46
C LEU A 48 3.99 0.50 14.91
N ILE A 49 4.87 -0.50 14.88
CA ILE A 49 4.56 -1.86 15.37
C ILE A 49 4.50 -1.91 16.89
N VAL A 50 5.51 -1.38 17.58
CA VAL A 50 5.59 -1.45 19.05
C VAL A 50 4.48 -0.63 19.72
N SER A 51 4.07 0.49 19.12
CA SER A 51 2.93 1.30 19.55
C SER A 51 1.57 0.65 19.24
N GLY A 52 1.54 -0.47 18.51
CA GLY A 52 0.31 -1.18 18.16
C GLY A 52 -0.51 -0.54 17.03
N TRP A 53 0.03 0.46 16.33
CA TRP A 53 -0.64 1.11 15.19
C TRP A 53 -0.57 0.29 13.91
N LEU A 54 0.43 -0.58 13.78
CA LEU A 54 0.56 -1.52 12.66
C LEU A 54 0.90 -2.91 13.16
N SER A 55 0.35 -3.93 12.51
CA SER A 55 0.90 -5.29 12.59
C SER A 55 2.15 -5.43 11.70
N GLU A 56 2.98 -6.42 12.02
CA GLU A 56 4.13 -6.77 11.17
C GLU A 56 3.68 -7.18 9.76
N GLY A 57 2.57 -7.91 9.64
CA GLY A 57 1.98 -8.29 8.36
C GLY A 57 1.56 -7.09 7.50
N GLN A 58 0.91 -6.09 8.10
CA GLN A 58 0.52 -4.85 7.42
C GLN A 58 1.74 -4.06 6.94
N LEU A 59 2.78 -3.94 7.77
CA LEU A 59 4.01 -3.24 7.37
C LEU A 59 4.72 -3.96 6.22
N VAL A 60 4.86 -5.29 6.29
CA VAL A 60 5.47 -6.10 5.23
C VAL A 60 4.68 -5.98 3.92
N ALA A 61 3.35 -6.07 3.98
CA ALA A 61 2.49 -5.90 2.82
C ALA A 61 2.64 -4.50 2.21
N ALA A 62 2.63 -3.45 3.02
CA ALA A 62 2.77 -2.08 2.54
C ALA A 62 4.13 -1.81 1.88
N VAL A 63 5.23 -2.28 2.47
CA VAL A 63 6.58 -2.15 1.89
C VAL A 63 6.67 -2.88 0.56
N LYS A 64 6.12 -4.10 0.47
CA LYS A 64 6.10 -4.86 -0.77
C LYS A 64 5.27 -4.15 -1.85
N ALA A 65 4.09 -3.64 -1.49
CA ALA A 65 3.23 -2.90 -2.40
C ALA A 65 3.93 -1.63 -2.90
N GLN A 66 4.59 -0.86 -2.02
CA GLN A 66 5.39 0.31 -2.38
C GLN A 66 6.48 -0.04 -3.40
N SER A 67 7.23 -1.12 -3.18
CA SER A 67 8.26 -1.58 -4.12
C SER A 67 7.67 -1.96 -5.49
N LEU A 68 6.50 -2.60 -5.54
CA LEU A 68 5.81 -2.93 -6.78
C LEU A 68 5.33 -1.68 -7.54
N VAL A 69 4.87 -0.64 -6.82
CA VAL A 69 4.48 0.64 -7.44
C VAL A 69 5.70 1.37 -7.97
N ASN A 70 6.76 1.51 -7.17
CA ASN A 70 7.97 2.24 -7.55
C ASN A 70 8.75 1.53 -8.67
N SER A 71 8.54 0.23 -8.87
CA SER A 71 9.08 -0.53 -10.01
C SER A 71 8.14 -0.58 -11.22
N GLY A 72 6.99 0.10 -11.18
CA GLY A 72 6.02 0.15 -12.28
C GLY A 72 5.23 -1.14 -12.52
N LYS A 73 5.33 -2.14 -11.62
CA LYS A 73 4.64 -3.43 -11.76
C LYS A 73 3.14 -3.34 -11.48
N ILE A 74 2.74 -2.43 -10.60
CA ILE A 74 1.34 -2.14 -10.29
C ILE A 74 1.14 -0.64 -10.15
N THR A 75 -0.08 -0.15 -10.33
CA THR A 75 -0.43 1.24 -10.06
C THR A 75 -0.64 1.47 -8.56
N ARG A 76 -0.45 2.72 -8.10
CA ARG A 76 -0.77 3.16 -6.73
C ARG A 76 -2.17 2.77 -6.29
N VAL A 77 -3.17 2.98 -7.16
CA VAL A 77 -4.57 2.60 -6.91
C VAL A 77 -4.73 1.09 -6.67
N ASN A 78 -4.03 0.26 -7.45
CA ASN A 78 -4.07 -1.19 -7.28
C ASN A 78 -3.38 -1.64 -6.00
N ALA A 79 -2.28 -0.98 -5.60
CA ALA A 79 -1.62 -1.23 -4.33
C ALA A 79 -2.55 -0.97 -3.14
N ILE A 80 -3.22 0.19 -3.10
CA ILE A 80 -4.16 0.56 -2.03
C ILE A 80 -5.30 -0.45 -1.94
N ARG A 81 -5.88 -0.85 -3.08
CA ARG A 81 -6.95 -1.85 -3.10
C ARG A 81 -6.46 -3.22 -2.62
N ALA A 82 -5.26 -3.64 -3.04
CA ALA A 82 -4.69 -4.91 -2.63
C ALA A 82 -4.44 -4.96 -1.12
N LEU A 83 -3.95 -3.85 -0.54
CA LEU A 83 -3.75 -3.72 0.91
C LEU A 83 -5.07 -3.81 1.68
N LYS A 84 -6.13 -3.14 1.23
CA LYS A 84 -7.47 -3.24 1.85
C LYS A 84 -8.01 -4.68 1.79
N ILE A 85 -7.89 -5.35 0.65
CA ILE A 85 -8.33 -6.75 0.50
C ILE A 85 -7.51 -7.71 1.37
N ALA A 86 -6.20 -7.48 1.48
CA ALA A 86 -5.30 -8.28 2.30
C ALA A 86 -5.70 -8.19 3.78
N ASP A 87 -6.05 -6.99 4.23
CA ASP A 87 -6.47 -6.72 5.61
C ASP A 87 -7.85 -7.31 5.92
N GLU A 88 -8.85 -7.04 5.08
CA GLU A 88 -10.23 -7.52 5.27
C GLU A 88 -10.37 -9.05 5.28
N LYS A 89 -9.47 -9.77 4.60
CA LYS A 89 -9.57 -11.22 4.39
C LYS A 89 -8.43 -12.01 5.05
N GLU A 90 -7.60 -11.35 5.84
CA GLU A 90 -6.39 -11.92 6.47
C GLU A 90 -5.50 -12.66 5.44
N LEU A 91 -5.31 -12.05 4.26
CA LEU A 91 -4.56 -12.64 3.16
C LEU A 91 -3.19 -12.00 3.01
N SER A 92 -2.26 -12.71 2.36
CA SER A 92 -1.05 -12.09 1.85
C SER A 92 -1.35 -11.08 0.72
N LEU A 93 -0.48 -10.08 0.56
CA LEU A 93 -0.56 -9.11 -0.55
C LEU A 93 -0.59 -9.83 -1.92
N ASP A 94 0.20 -10.89 -2.08
CA ASP A 94 0.25 -11.65 -3.34
C ASP A 94 -1.10 -12.27 -3.68
N THR A 95 -1.75 -12.89 -2.70
CA THR A 95 -3.09 -13.47 -2.87
C THR A 95 -4.13 -12.39 -3.17
N ALA A 96 -4.04 -11.22 -2.52
CA ALA A 96 -4.92 -10.09 -2.80
C ALA A 96 -4.77 -9.59 -4.24
N LEU A 97 -3.53 -9.41 -4.72
CA LEU A 97 -3.21 -9.02 -6.09
C LEU A 97 -3.71 -10.06 -7.11
N GLN A 98 -3.51 -11.35 -6.85
CA GLN A 98 -4.01 -12.44 -7.71
C GLN A 98 -5.54 -12.40 -7.83
N ARG A 99 -6.26 -12.20 -6.71
CA ARG A 99 -7.73 -12.09 -6.72
C ARG A 99 -8.20 -10.88 -7.52
N MET A 100 -7.50 -9.74 -7.43
CA MET A 100 -7.81 -8.56 -8.23
C MET A 100 -7.65 -8.81 -9.74
N THR A 101 -6.59 -9.53 -10.15
CA THR A 101 -6.37 -9.88 -11.56
C THR A 101 -7.34 -10.96 -12.06
N ALA A 102 -7.71 -11.92 -11.22
CA ALA A 102 -8.60 -13.02 -11.56
C ALA A 102 -10.05 -12.57 -11.81
N THR A 103 -10.48 -11.45 -11.21
CA THR A 103 -11.80 -10.85 -11.47
C THR A 103 -12.01 -10.52 -12.95
N ARG A 104 -10.94 -10.27 -13.72
CA ARG A 104 -11.02 -10.05 -15.17
C ARG A 104 -11.34 -11.33 -15.97
N LEU A 105 -10.98 -12.51 -15.48
CA LEU A 105 -11.28 -13.79 -16.15
C LEU A 105 -12.68 -14.32 -15.82
N GLN A 106 -13.20 -14.09 -14.60
CA GLN A 106 -14.55 -14.54 -14.23
C GLN A 106 -15.66 -13.79 -15.01
N ALA A 107 -15.40 -12.55 -15.43
CA ALA A 107 -16.33 -11.79 -16.26
C ALA A 107 -16.42 -12.33 -17.70
N LEU A 108 -15.34 -12.89 -18.24
CA LEU A 108 -15.31 -13.48 -19.60
C LEU A 108 -16.02 -14.83 -19.66
N VAL A 109 -15.81 -15.71 -18.67
CA VAL A 109 -16.44 -17.05 -18.64
C VAL A 109 -17.97 -16.99 -18.55
N LYS A 110 -18.55 -15.95 -17.92
CA LYS A 110 -20.01 -15.77 -17.85
C LYS A 110 -20.67 -15.37 -19.18
N VAL A 111 -19.90 -14.85 -20.13
CA VAL A 111 -20.43 -14.45 -21.45
C VAL A 111 -20.46 -15.65 -22.41
N GLU A 112 -19.51 -16.58 -22.28
CA GLU A 112 -19.35 -17.71 -23.20
C GLU A 112 -20.33 -18.88 -22.94
N THR A 113 -20.92 -18.97 -21.74
CA THR A 113 -21.91 -20.02 -21.42
C THR A 113 -23.36 -19.61 -21.71
N ARG A 114 -23.58 -18.54 -22.48
CA ARG A 114 -24.92 -18.09 -22.92
C ARG A 114 -25.20 -18.33 -24.42
N SER A 115 -24.43 -19.20 -25.08
CA SER A 115 -24.74 -19.69 -26.44
C SER A 115 -25.28 -21.11 -26.42
#